data_AF-A0A0F9KQ43-F1
#
_entry.id   AF-A0A0F9KQ43-F1
#
_cell.length_a   1.000
_cell.length_b   1.000
_cell.length_c   1.000
_cell.angle_alpha   90.00
_cell.angle_beta   90.00
_cell.angle_gamma   90.00
#
_symmetry.space_group_name_H-M   'P 1'
#
loop_
_entity.id
_entity.type
_entity.pdbx_description
1 polymer ?
#
loop_
_entity_poly.entity_id
_entity_poly.type
_entity_poly.pdbx_seq_one_letter_code
_entity_poly.pdbx_strand_id
1 'polypeptide(L)'
;MAVALSTLYPELRVELPGVPEPLLVAATKRITRQFFRKSEAWRYDLDNILNWTTALTFPAIVAGTDIPDNTHVVRIDKVRYGVTHATRTLRFVPRDQLDRENPRWATETGSSPKAWTHAASSVAQIIPIASASVSSSLHIRAVIAPSPDLVSLPDFLFYEFEEVIKFGVLAQLMKIPGKDWSAANLATLYEKKFKNGINEAKSKAHAEYGQPDREVVYGGIPFSTAGARRTDDYGQ
;
A
#
# COMPACT_ATOMS: atom_id res chain seq x y z
N MET A 1 3.85 -18.62 7.21
CA MET A 1 2.78 -19.24 8.04
C MET A 1 1.89 -18.14 8.62
N ALA A 2 0.73 -18.45 9.21
CA ALA A 2 -0.16 -17.43 9.79
C ALA A 2 -0.26 -17.59 11.31
N VAL A 3 -0.26 -16.47 12.05
CA VAL A 3 -0.31 -16.41 13.52
C VAL A 3 -1.63 -15.76 13.93
N ALA A 4 -2.35 -16.38 14.87
CA ALA A 4 -3.62 -15.87 15.37
C ALA A 4 -3.41 -14.64 16.27
N LEU A 5 -4.28 -13.62 16.16
CA LEU A 5 -4.19 -12.42 17.02
C LEU A 5 -4.41 -12.73 18.51
N SER A 6 -5.01 -13.88 18.83
CA SER A 6 -5.24 -14.33 20.20
C SER A 6 -3.96 -14.66 20.97
N THR A 7 -2.83 -14.84 20.29
CA THR A 7 -1.52 -15.03 20.93
C THR A 7 -1.07 -13.80 21.72
N LEU A 8 -1.61 -12.61 21.41
CA LEU A 8 -1.33 -11.37 22.16
C LEU A 8 -2.08 -11.28 23.49
N TYR A 9 -3.15 -12.07 23.67
CA TYR A 9 -4.07 -11.89 24.81
C TYR A 9 -3.44 -12.19 26.17
N PRO A 10 -2.59 -13.23 26.35
CA PRO A 10 -1.91 -13.47 27.62
C PRO A 10 -1.05 -12.28 28.06
N GLU A 11 -0.30 -11.66 27.16
CA GLU A 11 0.55 -10.50 27.47
C GLU A 11 -0.27 -9.26 27.81
N LEU A 12 -1.34 -9.00 27.05
CA LEU A 12 -2.24 -7.87 27.31
C LEU A 12 -2.95 -7.99 28.66
N ARG A 13 -3.27 -9.22 29.10
CA ARG A 13 -3.94 -9.47 30.39
C ARG A 13 -3.06 -9.19 31.61
N VAL A 14 -1.73 -9.19 31.46
CA VAL A 14 -0.82 -8.81 32.56
C VAL A 14 -1.01 -7.33 32.93
N GLU A 15 -1.16 -6.47 31.92
CA GLU A 15 -1.33 -5.01 32.08
C GLU A 15 -2.80 -4.60 32.25
N LEU A 16 -3.74 -5.46 31.83
CA LEU A 16 -5.18 -5.19 31.84
C LEU A 16 -5.95 -6.30 32.59
N PRO A 17 -5.74 -6.44 33.90
CA PRO A 17 -6.45 -7.44 34.69
C PRO A 17 -7.97 -7.17 34.68
N GLY A 18 -8.77 -8.22 34.50
CA GLY A 18 -10.23 -8.14 34.59
C GLY A 18 -10.97 -7.64 33.34
N VAL A 19 -10.27 -7.31 32.24
CA VAL A 19 -10.93 -6.92 30.99
C VAL A 19 -11.73 -8.10 30.40
N PRO A 20 -13.03 -7.91 30.07
CA PRO A 20 -13.81 -8.93 29.38
C PRO A 20 -13.22 -9.29 28.02
N GLU A 21 -13.12 -10.59 27.73
CA GLU A 21 -12.53 -11.07 26.48
C GLU A 21 -13.15 -10.48 25.20
N PRO A 22 -14.49 -10.32 25.07
CA PRO A 22 -15.07 -9.68 23.89
C PRO A 22 -14.57 -8.25 23.65
N LEU A 23 -14.31 -7.49 24.73
CA LEU A 23 -13.78 -6.13 24.64
C LEU A 23 -12.32 -6.14 24.17
N LEU A 24 -11.52 -7.09 24.68
CA LEU A 24 -10.12 -7.28 24.28
C LEU A 24 -10.02 -7.65 22.79
N VAL A 25 -10.80 -8.63 22.33
CA VAL A 25 -10.83 -9.06 20.91
C VAL A 25 -11.23 -7.90 20.00
N ALA A 26 -12.28 -7.16 20.36
CA ALA A 26 -12.75 -6.03 19.57
C ALA A 26 -11.72 -4.89 19.50
N ALA A 27 -11.00 -4.62 20.59
CA ALA A 27 -9.93 -3.62 20.64
C ALA A 27 -8.74 -4.05 19.77
N THR A 28 -8.27 -5.29 19.90
CA THR A 28 -7.16 -5.82 19.10
C THR A 28 -7.47 -5.74 17.62
N LYS A 29 -8.61 -6.26 17.17
CA LYS A 29 -9.02 -6.19 15.75
C LYS A 29 -9.09 -4.75 15.22
N ARG A 30 -9.57 -3.81 16.04
CA ARG A 30 -9.69 -2.40 15.67
C ARG A 30 -8.31 -1.74 15.53
N ILE A 31 -7.42 -1.96 16.50
CA ILE A 31 -6.09 -1.39 16.52
C ILE A 31 -5.22 -1.97 15.41
N THR A 32 -5.26 -3.28 15.18
CA THR A 32 -4.56 -3.92 14.07
C THR A 32 -4.99 -3.31 12.73
N ARG A 33 -6.30 -3.12 12.51
CA ARG A 33 -6.80 -2.44 11.29
C ARG A 33 -6.32 -0.99 11.21
N GLN A 34 -6.39 -0.26 12.32
CA GLN A 34 -5.94 1.12 12.35
C GLN A 34 -4.45 1.24 12.04
N PHE A 35 -3.64 0.32 12.56
CA PHE A 35 -2.21 0.25 12.32
C PHE A 35 -1.93 0.08 10.83
N PHE A 36 -2.36 -1.03 10.22
CA PHE A 36 -2.05 -1.30 8.80
C PHE A 36 -2.63 -0.26 7.84
N ARG A 37 -3.81 0.30 8.15
CA ARG A 37 -4.40 1.38 7.35
C ARG A 37 -3.57 2.67 7.40
N LYS A 38 -2.92 2.98 8.52
CA LYS A 38 -2.15 4.21 8.70
C LYS A 38 -0.67 4.05 8.32
N SER A 39 -0.08 2.90 8.62
CA SER A 39 1.33 2.61 8.33
C SER A 39 1.54 2.24 6.87
N GLU A 40 0.52 1.71 6.19
CA GLU A 40 0.63 1.17 4.82
C GLU A 40 1.74 0.11 4.70
N ALA A 41 2.04 -0.56 5.82
CA ALA A 41 3.12 -1.54 5.92
C ALA A 41 2.81 -2.84 5.18
N TRP A 42 1.53 -3.22 5.09
CA TRP A 42 1.15 -4.43 4.39
C TRP A 42 0.97 -4.14 2.90
N ARG A 43 2.04 -4.42 2.14
CA ARG A 43 2.05 -4.36 0.68
C ARG A 43 1.95 -5.75 0.12
N TYR A 44 1.14 -5.90 -0.92
CA TYR A 44 0.89 -7.16 -1.59
C TYR A 44 1.06 -6.96 -3.08
N ASP A 45 1.98 -7.73 -3.67
CA ASP A 45 2.12 -7.83 -5.10
C ASP A 45 1.06 -8.84 -5.60
N LEU A 46 0.26 -8.41 -6.58
CA LEU A 46 -0.75 -9.28 -7.18
C LEU A 46 -0.07 -10.29 -8.10
N ASP A 47 -0.23 -11.57 -7.77
CA ASP A 47 0.29 -12.69 -8.55
C ASP A 47 -0.51 -12.89 -9.85
N ASN A 48 -1.81 -12.58 -9.83
CA ASN A 48 -2.64 -12.58 -11.04
C ASN A 48 -2.26 -11.40 -11.94
N ILE A 49 -1.57 -11.70 -13.04
CA ILE A 49 -1.24 -10.70 -14.04
C ILE A 49 -2.53 -10.27 -14.73
N LEU A 50 -2.90 -9.00 -14.56
CA LEU A 50 -4.14 -8.47 -15.08
C LEU A 50 -4.01 -8.14 -16.57
N ASN A 51 -5.13 -8.23 -17.29
CA ASN A 51 -5.20 -7.88 -18.70
C ASN A 51 -5.34 -6.37 -18.86
N TRP A 52 -4.55 -5.77 -19.74
CA TRP A 52 -4.82 -4.41 -20.21
C TRP A 52 -5.93 -4.50 -21.26
N THR A 53 -7.10 -3.95 -20.97
CA THR A 53 -8.30 -4.16 -21.78
C THR A 53 -8.76 -2.88 -22.48
N THR A 54 -9.69 -3.05 -23.41
CA THR A 54 -10.44 -1.97 -24.06
C THR A 54 -11.50 -1.34 -23.13
N ALA A 55 -11.69 -1.87 -21.92
CA ALA A 55 -12.63 -1.33 -20.95
C ALA A 55 -12.09 -0.05 -20.29
N LEU A 56 -12.99 0.90 -20.00
CA LEU A 56 -12.67 2.19 -19.39
C LEU A 56 -12.09 2.06 -17.97
N THR A 57 -12.44 0.99 -17.27
CA THR A 57 -12.14 0.79 -15.85
C THR A 57 -11.62 -0.62 -15.63
N PHE A 58 -10.57 -0.77 -14.81
CA PHE A 58 -10.09 -2.09 -14.43
C PHE A 58 -11.07 -2.80 -13.49
N PRO A 59 -11.13 -4.14 -13.53
CA PRO A 59 -11.88 -4.88 -12.54
C PRO A 59 -11.33 -4.55 -11.13
N ALA A 60 -12.24 -4.45 -10.17
CA ALA A 60 -11.88 -4.24 -8.77
C ALA A 60 -11.13 -5.47 -8.25
N ILE A 61 -10.08 -5.24 -7.47
CA ILE A 61 -9.32 -6.31 -6.80
C ILE A 61 -10.22 -7.00 -5.77
N VAL A 62 -10.37 -8.33 -5.86
CA VAL A 62 -11.30 -9.11 -5.02
C VAL A 62 -10.57 -9.89 -3.93
N ALA A 63 -11.04 -9.78 -2.69
CA ALA A 63 -10.50 -10.56 -1.57
C ALA A 63 -10.79 -12.06 -1.72
N GLY A 64 -9.82 -12.90 -1.37
CA GLY A 64 -9.88 -14.36 -1.51
C GLY A 64 -9.52 -14.89 -2.88
N THR A 65 -9.55 -14.05 -3.92
CA THR A 65 -9.08 -14.39 -5.28
C THR A 65 -7.76 -13.73 -5.60
N ASP A 66 -7.68 -12.41 -5.43
CA ASP A 66 -6.54 -11.60 -5.85
C ASP A 66 -5.63 -11.18 -4.68
N ILE A 67 -6.22 -11.09 -3.48
CA ILE A 67 -5.55 -10.73 -2.23
C ILE A 67 -6.01 -11.69 -1.13
N PRO A 68 -5.26 -11.82 -0.01
CA PRO A 68 -5.65 -12.72 1.08
C PRO A 68 -7.07 -12.47 1.59
N ASP A 69 -7.74 -13.54 2.03
CA ASP A 69 -9.07 -13.47 2.63
C ASP A 69 -9.13 -12.49 3.80
N ASN A 70 -10.31 -11.91 4.03
CA ASN A 70 -10.55 -10.94 5.10
C ASN A 70 -9.60 -9.73 5.06
N THR A 71 -9.19 -9.30 3.86
CA THR A 71 -8.47 -8.05 3.64
C THR A 71 -9.21 -7.16 2.65
N HIS A 72 -8.85 -5.88 2.61
CA HIS A 72 -9.35 -4.93 1.62
C HIS A 72 -8.22 -4.02 1.14
N VAL A 73 -8.33 -3.54 -0.10
CA VAL A 73 -7.37 -2.62 -0.68
C VAL A 73 -7.58 -1.22 -0.10
N VAL A 74 -6.51 -0.65 0.46
CA VAL A 74 -6.48 0.73 0.94
C VAL A 74 -6.16 1.67 -0.21
N ARG A 75 -5.11 1.34 -0.97
CA ARG A 75 -4.64 2.10 -2.13
C ARG A 75 -3.79 1.20 -3.03
N ILE A 76 -3.79 1.46 -4.32
CA ILE A 76 -2.80 0.93 -5.27
C ILE A 76 -1.50 1.74 -5.17
N ASP A 77 -0.36 1.07 -4.99
CA ASP A 77 0.95 1.70 -4.79
C ASP A 77 1.70 1.88 -6.12
N LYS A 78 1.80 0.80 -6.89
CA LYS A 78 2.55 0.79 -8.16
C LYS A 78 1.82 -0.08 -9.19
N VAL A 79 1.89 0.35 -10.45
CA VAL A 79 1.43 -0.43 -11.59
C VAL A 79 2.61 -0.58 -12.55
N ARG A 80 2.90 -1.82 -12.92
CA ARG A 80 3.94 -2.18 -13.89
C ARG A 80 3.28 -2.84 -15.09
N TYR A 81 3.79 -2.54 -16.28
CA TYR A 81 3.36 -3.14 -17.53
C TYR A 81 4.51 -3.95 -18.14
N GLY A 82 4.25 -5.20 -18.51
CA GLY A 82 5.21 -6.07 -19.18
C GLY A 82 4.50 -7.19 -19.94
N VAL A 83 4.80 -7.33 -21.23
CA VAL A 83 4.30 -8.41 -22.10
C VAL A 83 5.40 -9.38 -22.54
N THR A 84 6.64 -9.00 -22.28
CA THR A 84 7.89 -9.72 -22.58
C THR A 84 8.80 -9.53 -21.37
N HIS A 85 9.98 -10.15 -21.32
CA HIS A 85 10.92 -10.05 -20.18
C HIS A 85 11.25 -8.61 -19.71
N ALA A 86 10.93 -7.57 -20.49
CA ALA A 86 10.98 -6.18 -20.08
C ALA A 86 9.67 -5.73 -19.39
N THR A 87 9.75 -5.48 -18.10
CA THR A 87 8.68 -4.85 -17.32
C THR A 87 9.01 -3.37 -17.09
N ARG A 88 8.09 -2.46 -17.42
CA ARG A 88 8.21 -1.02 -17.14
C ARG A 88 7.23 -0.56 -16.08
N THR A 89 7.66 0.34 -15.20
CA THR A 89 6.75 0.98 -14.23
C THR A 89 5.98 2.11 -14.89
N LEU A 90 4.67 2.12 -14.75
CA LEU A 90 3.83 3.22 -15.24
C LEU A 90 3.86 4.38 -14.25
N ARG A 91 3.96 5.61 -14.77
CA ARG A 91 3.92 6.83 -13.96
C ARG A 91 2.51 7.03 -13.42
N PHE A 92 2.41 7.35 -12.13
CA PHE A 92 1.17 7.82 -11.53
C PHE A 92 0.92 9.28 -11.92
N VAL A 93 -0.28 9.58 -12.41
CA VAL A 93 -0.70 10.95 -12.70
C VAL A 93 -2.07 11.20 -12.04
N PRO A 94 -2.20 12.22 -11.18
CA PRO A 94 -3.48 12.52 -10.55
C PRO A 94 -4.50 13.00 -11.58
N ARG A 95 -5.78 12.71 -11.32
CA ARG A 95 -6.89 13.02 -12.23
C ARG A 95 -6.93 14.49 -12.63
N ASP A 96 -6.78 15.40 -11.66
CA ASP A 96 -6.77 16.85 -11.88
C ASP A 96 -5.62 17.33 -12.78
N GLN A 97 -4.51 16.60 -12.83
CA GLN A 97 -3.42 16.89 -13.76
C GLN A 97 -3.78 16.44 -15.18
N LEU A 98 -4.37 15.26 -15.32
CA LEU A 98 -4.83 14.74 -16.61
C LEU A 98 -5.94 15.61 -17.21
N ASP A 99 -6.90 16.06 -16.40
CA ASP A 99 -7.99 16.94 -16.84
C ASP A 99 -7.45 18.29 -17.36
N ARG A 100 -6.34 18.78 -16.80
CA ARG A 100 -5.66 20.01 -17.26
C ARG A 100 -4.84 19.80 -18.53
N GLU A 101 -4.11 18.69 -18.62
CA GLU A 101 -3.21 18.41 -19.75
C GLU A 101 -3.98 17.95 -21.00
N ASN A 102 -5.00 17.10 -20.84
CA ASN A 102 -5.82 16.58 -21.93
C ASN A 102 -7.23 16.20 -21.43
N PRO A 103 -8.26 17.06 -21.55
CA PRO A 103 -9.62 16.74 -21.09
C PRO A 103 -10.25 15.47 -21.67
N ARG A 104 -9.71 14.90 -22.75
CA ARG A 104 -10.20 13.66 -23.39
C ARG A 104 -9.41 12.41 -22.99
N TRP A 105 -8.50 12.52 -22.04
CA TRP A 105 -7.63 11.41 -21.59
C TRP A 105 -8.43 10.16 -21.19
N ALA A 106 -9.64 10.32 -20.64
CA ALA A 106 -10.46 9.23 -20.12
C ALA A 106 -11.08 8.36 -21.22
N THR A 107 -11.10 8.82 -22.47
CA THR A 107 -11.64 8.10 -23.64
C THR A 107 -10.58 7.83 -24.70
N GLU A 108 -9.34 8.26 -24.48
CA GLU A 108 -8.25 8.08 -25.43
C GLU A 108 -7.85 6.61 -25.49
N THR A 109 -7.74 6.08 -26.71
CA THR A 109 -7.25 4.73 -26.98
C THR A 109 -5.82 4.77 -27.50
N GLY A 110 -5.04 3.75 -27.20
CA GLY A 110 -3.65 3.65 -27.67
C GLY A 110 -3.10 2.24 -27.61
N SER A 111 -1.99 2.02 -28.31
CA SER A 111 -1.31 0.74 -28.41
C SER A 111 -0.24 0.52 -27.33
N SER A 112 0.06 1.54 -26.51
CA SER A 112 0.95 1.40 -25.35
C SER A 112 0.44 2.19 -24.13
N PRO A 113 0.44 1.62 -22.91
CA PRO A 113 0.06 2.36 -21.71
C PRO A 113 1.14 3.39 -21.35
N LYS A 114 0.76 4.59 -20.95
CA LYS A 114 1.70 5.68 -20.61
C LYS A 114 1.72 5.97 -19.11
N ALA A 115 0.53 6.03 -18.51
CA ALA A 115 0.34 6.41 -17.14
C ALA A 115 -0.83 5.63 -16.52
N TRP A 116 -1.00 5.77 -15.21
CA TRP A 116 -2.16 5.28 -14.50
C TRP A 116 -2.66 6.30 -13.48
N THR A 117 -3.94 6.22 -13.14
CA THR A 117 -4.59 7.05 -12.13
C THR A 117 -5.55 6.24 -11.26
N HIS A 118 -6.00 6.81 -10.15
CA HIS A 118 -7.02 6.18 -9.30
C HIS A 118 -8.42 6.53 -9.81
N ALA A 119 -9.22 5.51 -10.13
CA ALA A 119 -10.67 5.67 -10.29
C ALA A 119 -11.39 5.52 -8.95
N ALA A 120 -10.90 4.60 -8.11
CA ALA A 120 -11.28 4.43 -6.71
C ALA A 120 -10.11 3.83 -5.91
N SER A 121 -10.26 3.65 -4.59
CA SER A 121 -9.20 3.08 -3.73
C SER A 121 -8.69 1.72 -4.19
N SER A 122 -9.59 0.86 -4.69
CA SER A 122 -9.30 -0.49 -5.21
C SER A 122 -9.28 -0.59 -6.73
N VAL A 123 -9.45 0.53 -7.44
CA VAL A 123 -9.64 0.55 -8.90
C VAL A 123 -8.64 1.51 -9.53
N ALA A 124 -7.71 0.95 -10.31
CA ALA A 124 -6.83 1.72 -11.17
C ALA A 124 -7.48 1.98 -12.53
N GLN A 125 -7.12 3.08 -13.17
CA GLN A 125 -7.41 3.35 -14.56
C GLN A 125 -6.10 3.58 -15.28
N ILE A 126 -5.85 2.81 -16.34
CA ILE A 126 -4.64 2.93 -17.16
C ILE A 126 -4.94 3.78 -18.37
N ILE A 127 -3.97 4.61 -18.73
CA ILE A 127 -4.12 5.65 -19.75
C ILE A 127 -2.96 5.52 -20.73
N PRO A 128 -3.21 5.49 -22.05
CA PRO A 128 -4.53 5.40 -22.69
C PRO A 128 -5.18 4.02 -22.47
N ILE A 129 -6.47 3.93 -22.77
CA ILE A 129 -7.21 2.66 -22.84
C ILE A 129 -6.61 1.80 -23.95
N ALA A 130 -6.58 0.48 -23.80
CA ALA A 130 -6.00 -0.38 -24.81
C ALA A 130 -6.78 -0.29 -26.11
N SER A 131 -6.10 -0.14 -27.24
CA SER A 131 -6.72 -0.28 -28.56
C SER A 131 -7.10 -1.73 -28.86
N ALA A 132 -6.42 -2.69 -28.22
CA ALA A 132 -6.72 -4.12 -28.27
C ALA A 132 -6.36 -4.74 -26.91
N SER A 133 -7.12 -5.74 -26.46
CA SER A 133 -6.86 -6.40 -25.17
C SER A 133 -5.54 -7.17 -25.19
N VAL A 134 -4.70 -6.92 -24.19
CA VAL A 134 -3.40 -7.56 -24.00
C VAL A 134 -3.42 -8.37 -22.72
N SER A 135 -3.40 -9.70 -22.87
CA SER A 135 -3.47 -10.63 -21.74
C SER A 135 -2.22 -10.58 -20.88
N SER A 136 -2.39 -10.76 -19.56
CA SER A 136 -1.29 -10.93 -18.59
C SER A 136 -0.18 -9.90 -18.77
N SER A 137 -0.55 -8.61 -18.82
CA SER A 137 0.38 -7.53 -19.11
C SER A 137 0.63 -6.59 -17.94
N LEU A 138 -0.16 -6.68 -16.86
CA LEU A 138 -0.13 -5.73 -15.77
C LEU A 138 0.14 -6.40 -14.42
N HIS A 139 1.16 -5.91 -13.75
CA HIS A 139 1.51 -6.28 -12.39
C HIS A 139 1.20 -5.11 -11.48
N ILE A 140 0.34 -5.33 -10.49
CA ILE A 140 -0.08 -4.29 -9.55
C ILE A 140 0.48 -4.61 -8.18
N ARG A 141 0.94 -3.57 -7.48
CA ARG A 141 1.21 -3.61 -6.05
C ARG A 141 0.14 -2.84 -5.34
N ALA A 142 -0.55 -3.47 -4.41
CA ALA A 142 -1.57 -2.85 -3.58
C ALA A 142 -1.11 -2.77 -2.12
N VAL A 143 -1.49 -1.69 -1.44
CA VAL A 143 -1.48 -1.62 0.01
C VAL A 143 -2.81 -2.17 0.49
N ILE A 144 -2.75 -3.18 1.35
CA ILE A 144 -3.94 -3.84 1.90
C ILE A 144 -4.03 -3.63 3.40
N ALA A 145 -5.24 -3.74 3.93
CA ALA A 145 -5.51 -3.69 5.37
C ALA A 145 -6.50 -4.79 5.76
N PRO A 146 -6.44 -5.25 7.01
CA PRO A 146 -7.34 -6.31 7.46
C PRO A 146 -8.79 -5.82 7.61
N SER A 147 -9.72 -6.69 7.24
CA SER A 147 -11.16 -6.56 7.47
C SER A 147 -11.51 -6.78 8.95
N PRO A 148 -12.73 -6.46 9.44
CA PRO A 148 -13.15 -6.80 10.81
C PRO A 148 -13.11 -8.27 11.17
N ASP A 149 -13.19 -9.12 10.16
CA ASP A 149 -13.29 -10.57 10.35
C ASP A 149 -11.92 -11.26 10.38
N LEU A 150 -10.83 -10.52 10.17
CA LEU A 150 -9.48 -11.09 10.23
C LEU A 150 -9.19 -11.67 11.63
N VAL A 151 -8.80 -12.95 11.66
CA VAL A 151 -8.44 -13.70 12.88
C VAL A 151 -6.93 -13.88 13.02
N SER A 152 -6.22 -13.98 11.91
CA SER A 152 -4.77 -14.24 11.87
C SER A 152 -4.06 -13.29 10.92
N LEU A 153 -2.79 -13.01 11.22
CA LEU A 153 -1.89 -12.28 10.36
C LEU A 153 -0.81 -13.22 9.83
N PRO A 154 -0.21 -12.92 8.66
CA PRO A 154 1.05 -13.54 8.27
C PRO A 154 2.12 -13.40 9.36
N ASP A 155 2.91 -14.45 9.59
CA ASP A 155 3.96 -14.53 10.61
C ASP A 155 4.94 -13.34 10.56
N PHE A 156 5.44 -13.01 9.37
CA PHE A 156 6.39 -11.91 9.20
C PHE A 156 5.81 -10.56 9.64
N LEU A 157 4.53 -10.29 9.35
CA LEU A 157 3.85 -9.08 9.80
C LEU A 157 3.52 -9.11 11.29
N PHE A 158 3.17 -10.29 11.80
CA PHE A 158 2.82 -10.45 13.20
C PHE A 158 4.04 -10.17 14.09
N TYR A 159 5.15 -10.88 13.87
CA TYR A 159 6.34 -10.74 14.71
C TYR A 159 7.01 -9.38 14.58
N GLU A 160 6.88 -8.72 13.43
CA GLU A 160 7.43 -7.37 13.25
C GLU A 160 6.61 -6.30 13.99
N PHE A 161 5.28 -6.42 14.02
CA PHE A 161 4.39 -5.35 14.48
C PHE A 161 3.59 -5.68 15.74
N GLU A 162 3.78 -6.85 16.35
CA GLU A 162 3.07 -7.28 17.56
C GLU A 162 3.20 -6.26 18.70
N GLU A 163 4.38 -5.72 18.94
CA GLU A 163 4.64 -4.77 20.03
C GLU A 163 3.89 -3.44 19.81
N VAL A 164 3.90 -2.95 18.57
CA VAL A 164 3.19 -1.73 18.20
C VAL A 164 1.68 -1.93 18.35
N ILE A 165 1.16 -3.08 17.90
CA ILE A 165 -0.26 -3.42 18.06
C ILE A 165 -0.62 -3.49 19.56
N LYS A 166 0.21 -4.11 20.41
CA LYS A 166 0.00 -4.14 21.87
C LYS A 166 -0.14 -2.74 22.45
N PHE A 167 0.76 -1.81 22.12
CA PHE A 167 0.68 -0.43 22.60
C PHE A 167 -0.62 0.27 22.21
N GLY A 168 -1.10 0.07 20.98
CA GLY A 168 -2.38 0.64 20.56
C GLY A 168 -3.56 0.08 21.35
N VAL A 169 -3.56 -1.22 21.66
CA VAL A 169 -4.62 -1.87 22.45
C VAL A 169 -4.63 -1.37 23.89
N LEU A 170 -3.45 -1.34 24.54
CA LEU A 170 -3.29 -0.80 25.89
C LEU A 170 -3.75 0.65 25.97
N ALA A 171 -3.31 1.50 25.03
CA ALA A 171 -3.71 2.90 24.95
C ALA A 171 -5.23 3.07 24.84
N GLN A 172 -5.89 2.25 24.02
CA GLN A 172 -7.33 2.35 23.83
C GLN A 172 -8.12 1.90 25.07
N LEU A 173 -7.72 0.80 25.71
CA LEU A 173 -8.46 0.22 26.84
C LEU A 173 -8.21 0.97 28.15
N MET A 174 -6.96 1.37 28.43
CA MET A 174 -6.62 2.14 29.64
C MET A 174 -7.23 3.55 29.65
N LYS A 175 -7.65 4.07 28.49
CA LYS A 175 -8.29 5.38 28.34
C LYS A 175 -9.77 5.39 28.72
N ILE A 176 -10.42 4.22 28.80
CA ILE A 176 -11.82 4.12 29.24
C ILE A 176 -11.88 4.57 30.71
N PRO A 177 -12.70 5.56 31.11
CA PRO A 177 -12.75 6.02 32.50
C PRO A 177 -13.55 5.08 33.40
N GLY A 178 -13.20 5.02 34.68
CA GLY A 178 -13.98 4.34 35.73
C GLY A 178 -13.95 2.81 35.68
N LYS A 179 -12.87 2.21 35.15
CA LYS A 179 -12.60 0.77 35.18
C LYS A 179 -11.35 0.48 36.01
N ASP A 180 -11.23 -0.75 36.50
CA ASP A 180 -10.10 -1.15 37.35
C ASP A 180 -8.75 -1.13 36.59
N TRP A 181 -8.81 -1.33 35.27
CA TRP A 181 -7.67 -1.24 34.35
C TRP A 181 -7.50 0.16 33.72
N SER A 182 -8.22 1.17 34.21
CA SER A 182 -8.11 2.55 33.71
C SER A 182 -6.84 3.21 34.21
N ALA A 183 -6.01 3.71 33.29
CA ALA A 183 -4.79 4.44 33.62
C ALA A 183 -4.50 5.51 32.57
N ALA A 184 -5.07 6.72 32.73
CA ALA A 184 -4.99 7.78 31.72
C ALA A 184 -3.55 8.23 31.38
N ASN A 185 -2.67 8.27 32.38
CA ASN A 185 -1.26 8.63 32.19
C ASN A 185 -0.53 7.59 31.34
N LEU A 186 -0.70 6.31 31.67
CA LEU A 186 -0.11 5.20 30.90
C LEU A 186 -0.72 5.09 29.51
N ALA A 187 -2.04 5.30 29.37
CA ALA A 187 -2.73 5.33 28.10
C ALA A 187 -2.11 6.35 27.13
N THR A 188 -1.76 7.55 27.63
CA THR A 188 -1.12 8.60 26.84
C THR A 188 0.29 8.20 26.40
N LEU A 189 1.07 7.55 27.27
CA LEU A 189 2.40 7.04 26.95
C LEU A 189 2.34 5.97 25.85
N TYR A 190 1.45 4.98 26.00
CA TYR A 190 1.27 3.93 24.98
C TYR A 190 0.72 4.50 23.68
N GLU A 191 -0.15 5.51 23.71
CA GLU A 191 -0.62 6.20 22.51
C GLU A 191 0.55 6.85 21.74
N LYS A 192 1.50 7.46 22.46
CA LYS A 192 2.72 8.01 21.86
C LYS A 192 3.59 6.92 21.23
N LYS A 193 3.82 5.80 21.94
CA LYS A 193 4.57 4.65 21.40
C LYS A 193 3.92 4.08 20.15
N PHE A 194 2.59 3.94 20.15
CA PHE A 194 1.82 3.47 19.00
C PHE A 194 1.95 4.39 17.79
N LYS A 195 1.82 5.71 17.98
CA LYS A 195 2.01 6.70 16.90
C LYS A 195 3.42 6.65 16.33
N ASN A 196 4.44 6.52 17.18
CA ASN A 196 5.83 6.39 16.74
C ASN A 196 6.02 5.11 15.92
N GLY A 197 5.49 3.97 16.38
CA GLY A 197 5.55 2.72 15.64
C GLY A 197 4.84 2.77 14.28
N ILE A 198 3.72 3.50 14.17
CA ILE A 198 3.07 3.75 12.86
C ILE A 198 4.01 4.52 11.92
N ASN A 199 4.65 5.58 12.41
CA ASN A 199 5.53 6.41 11.60
C ASN A 199 6.79 5.66 11.16
N GLU A 200 7.36 4.86 12.06
CA GLU A 200 8.50 4.01 11.78
C GLU A 200 8.15 2.94 10.74
N ALA A 201 7.06 2.21 10.94
CA ALA A 201 6.57 1.21 9.98
C ALA A 201 6.30 1.83 8.60
N LYS A 202 5.73 3.03 8.57
CA LYS A 202 5.52 3.78 7.32
C LYS A 202 6.84 4.15 6.65
N SER A 203 7.80 4.69 7.40
CA SER A 203 9.12 5.05 6.89
C SER A 203 9.86 3.82 6.35
N LYS A 204 9.82 2.71 7.08
CA LYS A 204 10.42 1.44 6.67
C LYS A 204 9.80 0.91 5.38
N ALA A 205 8.47 0.87 5.30
CA ALA A 205 7.76 0.44 4.10
C ALA A 205 8.09 1.33 2.88
N HIS A 206 8.32 2.64 3.08
CA HIS A 206 8.78 3.52 2.01
C HIS A 206 10.24 3.24 1.61
N ALA A 207 11.14 2.98 2.57
CA ALA A 207 12.55 2.73 2.32
C ALA A 207 12.80 1.39 1.63
N GLU A 208 12.16 0.31 2.09
CA GLU A 208 12.33 -1.05 1.54
C GLU A 208 11.94 -1.14 0.06
N TYR A 209 10.96 -0.34 -0.36
CA TYR A 209 10.42 -0.36 -1.72
C TYR A 209 10.65 0.94 -2.52
N GLY A 210 11.49 1.84 -2.00
CA GLY A 210 11.74 3.13 -2.62
C GLY A 210 13.13 3.67 -2.29
N GLN A 211 14.04 3.57 -3.26
CA GLN A 211 14.69 4.80 -3.67
C GLN A 211 13.77 5.47 -4.69
N PRO A 212 13.31 6.71 -4.47
CA PRO A 212 12.76 7.49 -5.58
C PRO A 212 13.88 7.60 -6.61
N ASP A 213 13.62 7.13 -7.82
CA ASP A 213 14.45 7.47 -8.96
C ASP A 213 14.34 8.99 -9.12
N ARG A 214 15.29 9.70 -8.51
CA ARG A 214 15.37 11.15 -8.63
C ARG A 214 16.02 11.38 -9.98
N GLU A 215 15.20 11.46 -11.02
CA GLU A 215 15.64 12.06 -12.27
C GLU A 215 15.87 13.55 -12.00
N VAL A 216 17.11 13.87 -11.59
CA VAL A 216 17.57 15.24 -11.46
C VAL A 216 17.86 15.73 -12.88
N VAL A 217 16.85 16.32 -13.51
CA VAL A 217 17.07 17.13 -14.71
C VAL A 217 17.85 18.37 -14.27
N TYR A 218 19.17 18.37 -14.52
CA TYR A 218 19.96 19.57 -14.34
C TYR A 218 19.45 20.62 -15.31
N GLY A 219 18.76 21.63 -14.77
CA GLY A 219 18.48 22.88 -15.47
C GLY A 219 19.76 23.70 -15.64
N GLY A 220 20.71 23.18 -16.40
CA GLY A 220 21.94 23.85 -16.79
C GLY A 220 21.85 24.28 -18.24
N ILE A 221 21.49 25.56 -18.47
CA ILE A 221 21.77 26.42 -19.63
C ILE A 221 21.48 25.81 -21.03
N PRO A 222 20.60 26.42 -21.85
CA PRO A 222 20.43 25.97 -23.23
C PRO A 222 21.70 26.28 -24.04
N PHE A 223 22.56 25.30 -24.25
CA PHE A 223 23.49 25.34 -25.37
C PHE A 223 22.69 25.10 -26.64
N SER A 224 22.14 26.17 -27.20
CA SER A 224 21.90 26.22 -28.64
C SER A 224 23.25 26.07 -29.32
N THR A 225 23.41 25.04 -30.15
CA THR A 225 23.89 25.12 -31.55
C THR A 225 24.58 23.82 -31.97
N ALA A 226 24.05 23.25 -33.06
CA ALA A 226 24.71 22.43 -34.08
C ALA A 226 25.59 21.22 -33.65
N GLY A 227 25.08 20.05 -34.02
CA GLY A 227 25.82 18.97 -34.72
C GLY A 227 27.23 18.61 -34.25
N ALA A 228 27.34 17.49 -33.54
CA ALA A 228 28.47 16.57 -33.69
C ALA A 228 28.06 15.17 -33.20
N ARG A 229 27.68 14.29 -34.15
CA ARG A 229 27.83 12.85 -33.92
C ARG A 229 29.30 12.54 -34.17
N ARG A 230 30.07 12.24 -33.13
CA ARG A 230 31.32 11.51 -33.28
C ARG A 230 31.00 10.02 -33.16
N THR A 231 31.11 9.33 -34.28
CA THR A 231 31.17 7.88 -34.35
C THR A 231 32.64 7.54 -34.19
N ASP A 232 33.00 6.94 -33.06
CA ASP A 232 34.36 6.42 -32.88
C ASP A 232 34.39 5.00 -33.44
N ASP A 233 34.97 4.88 -34.64
CA ASP A 233 35.45 3.63 -35.23
C ASP A 233 36.56 3.06 -34.36
N TYR A 234 36.34 1.86 -33.79
CA TYR A 234 37.43 1.02 -33.30
C TYR A 234 37.69 -0.09 -34.32
N GLY A 235 38.61 0.20 -35.23
CA GLY A 235 39.30 -0.79 -36.04
C GLY A 235 40.80 -0.57 -35.91
N GLN A 236 41.47 -1.42 -35.11
CA GLN A 236 42.70 -2.16 -35.41
C GLN A 236 42.89 -3.24 -34.34
#